data_AF-A0A7W2TFW0-F1
#
_entry.id   AF-A0A7W2TFW0-F1
#
_cell.length_a   1.000
_cell.length_b   1.000
_cell.length_c   1.000
_cell.angle_alpha   90.00
_cell.angle_beta   90.00
_cell.angle_gamma   90.00
#
_symmetry.space_group_name_H-M   'P 1'
#
loop_
_entity.id
_entity.type
_entity.pdbx_description
1 polymer ?
#
loop_
_entity_poly.entity_id
_entity_poly.type
_entity_poly.pdbx_seq_one_letter_code
_entity_poly.pdbx_strand_id
1 'polypeptide(L)'
;MSLKNSRLVNPLDNVSFGNVYIMTHSIFSNVIRIGCTSSNTEEYAKSLSKKSPGHYQLFFSLACENPCKVKKQIRQYFDAKKYVNEFYEVSPEIARSLLKREVLKIPVLSVN
;
A
#
# COMPACT_ATOMS: atom_id res chain seq x y z
N MET A 1 25.80 -17.72 -18.67
CA MET A 1 24.33 -17.62 -18.49
C MET A 1 24.05 -16.50 -17.50
N SER A 2 23.55 -15.35 -17.97
CA SER A 2 23.29 -14.19 -17.11
C SER A 2 21.82 -14.21 -16.69
N LEU A 3 21.57 -14.46 -15.41
CA LEU A 3 20.24 -14.36 -14.78
C LEU A 3 19.81 -12.90 -14.84
N LYS A 4 18.96 -12.56 -15.82
CA LYS A 4 18.24 -11.30 -15.84
C LYS A 4 17.32 -11.30 -14.62
N ASN A 5 17.76 -10.63 -13.56
CA ASN A 5 16.93 -10.31 -12.40
C ASN A 5 15.91 -9.27 -12.86
N SER A 6 14.84 -9.72 -13.53
CA SER A 6 13.70 -8.89 -13.87
C SER A 6 13.02 -8.52 -12.57
N ARG A 7 13.36 -7.34 -12.03
CA ARG A 7 12.43 -6.61 -11.18
C ARG A 7 11.13 -6.57 -11.95
N LEU A 8 10.14 -7.36 -11.52
CA LEU A 8 8.78 -7.25 -12.01
C LEU A 8 8.32 -5.84 -11.70
N VAL A 9 8.53 -4.92 -12.64
CA VAL A 9 7.88 -3.62 -12.66
C VAL A 9 6.42 -3.96 -12.88
N ASN A 10 5.68 -4.03 -11.79
CA ASN A 10 4.24 -4.23 -11.83
C ASN A 10 3.67 -3.02 -12.60
N PRO A 11 2.91 -3.19 -13.69
CA PRO A 11 2.40 -2.07 -14.50
C PRO A 11 1.55 -1.06 -13.71
N LEU A 12 1.17 -1.40 -12.47
CA LEU A 12 0.58 -0.52 -11.46
C LEU A 12 1.53 0.54 -10.90
N ASP A 13 2.83 0.50 -11.16
CA ASP A 13 3.80 1.42 -10.54
C ASP A 13 3.67 2.88 -11.03
N ASN A 14 2.94 3.14 -12.12
CA ASN A 14 2.71 4.45 -12.71
C ASN A 14 1.22 4.87 -12.69
N VAL A 15 0.51 4.60 -11.59
CA VAL A 15 -0.81 5.21 -11.37
C VAL A 15 -0.61 6.71 -11.10
N SER A 16 -1.14 7.58 -11.98
CA SER A 16 -1.01 9.05 -11.84
C SER A 16 -1.79 9.58 -10.65
N PHE A 17 -3.02 9.09 -10.44
CA PHE A 17 -3.86 9.42 -9.31
C PHE A 17 -4.62 8.18 -8.83
N GLY A 18 -4.73 8.03 -7.51
CA GLY A 18 -5.44 6.91 -6.91
C GLY A 18 -5.28 6.94 -5.40
N ASN A 19 -5.39 5.77 -4.78
CA ASN A 19 -5.32 5.61 -3.34
C ASN A 19 -4.07 4.83 -2.91
N VAL A 20 -3.41 5.32 -1.87
CA VAL A 20 -2.57 4.49 -1.01
C VAL A 20 -3.42 4.00 0.17
N TYR A 21 -3.29 2.73 0.54
CA TYR A 21 -4.15 2.13 1.56
C TYR A 21 -3.40 1.26 2.56
N ILE A 22 -4.04 1.08 3.71
CA ILE A 22 -3.67 0.16 4.78
C ILE A 22 -4.84 -0.78 4.98
N MET A 23 -4.59 -2.08 4.87
CA MET A 23 -5.55 -3.12 5.17
C MET A 23 -5.09 -3.97 6.34
N THR A 24 -6.04 -4.42 7.15
CA THR A 24 -5.87 -5.49 8.13
C THR A 24 -6.41 -6.78 7.55
N HIS A 25 -6.04 -7.92 8.15
CA HIS A 25 -6.51 -9.23 7.72
C HIS A 25 -7.02 -10.03 8.92
N SER A 26 -8.14 -10.72 8.77
CA SER A 26 -8.78 -11.44 9.89
C SER A 26 -7.94 -12.56 10.50
N ILE A 27 -7.00 -13.13 9.72
CA ILE A 27 -6.13 -14.24 10.18
C ILE A 27 -4.88 -13.73 10.91
N PHE A 28 -4.40 -12.51 10.61
CA PHE A 28 -3.15 -12.02 11.14
C PHE A 28 -3.41 -10.89 12.15
N SER A 29 -3.08 -11.14 13.42
CA SER A 29 -3.06 -10.10 14.44
C SER A 29 -1.84 -9.19 14.23
N ASN A 30 -2.03 -7.87 14.29
CA ASN A 30 -0.96 -6.85 14.24
C ASN A 30 -0.11 -6.85 12.95
N VAL A 31 -0.59 -7.48 11.89
CA VAL A 31 0.03 -7.41 10.57
C VAL A 31 -0.85 -6.59 9.65
N ILE A 32 -0.26 -5.60 9.01
CA ILE A 32 -0.93 -4.76 8.02
C ILE A 32 -0.39 -5.02 6.62
N ARG A 33 -1.25 -4.78 5.63
CA ARG A 33 -0.87 -4.72 4.22
C ARG A 33 -0.89 -3.27 3.75
N ILE A 34 0.19 -2.83 3.11
CA ILE A 34 0.29 -1.49 2.52
C ILE A 34 0.35 -1.61 1.00
N GLY A 35 -0.58 -0.96 0.31
CA GLY A 35 -0.68 -1.02 -1.14
C GLY A 35 -1.14 0.27 -1.79
N CYS A 36 -1.25 0.23 -3.11
CA CYS A 36 -1.78 1.31 -3.93
C CYS A 36 -2.79 0.75 -4.94
N THR A 37 -3.78 1.53 -5.32
CA THR A 37 -4.74 1.17 -6.37
C THR A 37 -5.33 2.43 -7.02
N SER A 38 -5.65 2.37 -8.30
CA SER A 38 -6.44 3.40 -9.00
C SER A 38 -7.95 3.20 -8.81
N SER A 39 -8.38 2.02 -8.38
CA SER A 39 -9.79 1.67 -8.19
C SER A 39 -10.32 2.03 -6.80
N ASN A 40 -11.62 1.85 -6.58
CA ASN A 40 -12.22 1.95 -5.26
C ASN A 40 -11.57 0.94 -4.29
N THR A 41 -11.07 1.42 -3.15
CA THR A 41 -10.29 0.62 -2.18
C THR A 41 -11.13 -0.39 -1.41
N GLU A 42 -12.41 -0.09 -1.15
CA GLU A 42 -13.33 -1.02 -0.47
C GLU A 42 -13.70 -2.19 -1.38
N GLU A 43 -14.03 -1.91 -2.65
CA GLU A 43 -14.31 -2.94 -3.64
C GLU A 43 -13.09 -3.83 -3.88
N TYR A 44 -11.90 -3.23 -3.91
CA TYR A 44 -10.65 -3.97 -4.03
C TYR A 44 -10.41 -4.89 -2.82
N ALA A 45 -10.66 -4.42 -1.59
CA ALA A 45 -10.57 -5.26 -0.39
C ALA A 45 -11.54 -6.45 -0.43
N LYS A 46 -12.78 -6.23 -0.87
CA LYS A 46 -13.78 -7.30 -1.06
C LYS A 46 -13.33 -8.30 -2.11
N SER A 47 -12.79 -7.83 -3.24
CA SER A 47 -12.26 -8.68 -4.32
C SER A 47 -11.08 -9.54 -3.86
N LEU A 48 -10.16 -8.97 -3.07
CA LEU A 48 -9.07 -9.72 -2.46
C LEU A 48 -9.58 -10.79 -1.50
N SER A 49 -10.53 -10.44 -0.63
CA SER A 49 -11.11 -11.37 0.34
C SER A 49 -11.82 -12.55 -0.31
N LYS A 50 -12.40 -12.38 -1.52
CA LYS A 50 -12.99 -13.49 -2.28
C LYS A 50 -11.95 -14.48 -2.83
N LYS A 51 -10.68 -14.05 -2.95
CA LYS A 51 -9.59 -14.82 -3.57
C LYS A 51 -8.61 -15.42 -2.54
N SER A 52 -8.83 -15.18 -1.26
CA SER A 52 -7.95 -15.65 -0.18
C SER A 52 -8.76 -16.20 0.99
N PRO A 53 -8.21 -17.14 1.78
CA PRO A 53 -8.75 -17.47 3.09
C PRO A 53 -8.75 -16.24 4.00
N GLY A 54 -9.84 -16.02 4.73
CA GLY A 54 -10.01 -14.86 5.61
C GLY A 54 -10.49 -13.61 4.86
N HIS A 55 -10.49 -12.47 5.57
CA HIS A 55 -11.02 -11.22 5.07
C HIS A 55 -10.02 -10.08 5.22
N TYR A 56 -9.81 -9.36 4.12
CA TYR A 56 -9.16 -8.06 4.13
C TYR A 56 -10.17 -6.99 4.51
N GLN A 57 -9.83 -6.17 5.48
CA GLN A 57 -10.60 -5.00 5.85
C GLN A 57 -9.79 -3.74 5.58
N LEU A 58 -10.41 -2.77 4.92
CA LEU A 58 -9.82 -1.45 4.74
C LEU A 58 -9.76 -0.75 6.10
N PHE A 59 -8.56 -0.45 6.56
CA PHE A 59 -8.36 0.33 7.79
C PHE A 59 -8.24 1.83 7.47
N PHE A 60 -7.47 2.17 6.43
CA PHE A 60 -7.27 3.55 6.02
C PHE A 60 -6.96 3.63 4.53
N SER A 61 -7.43 4.69 3.89
CA SER A 61 -7.15 5.02 2.49
C SER A 61 -6.93 6.52 2.38
N LEU A 62 -6.02 6.93 1.51
CA LEU A 62 -5.82 8.34 1.17
C LEU A 62 -5.60 8.49 -0.33
N ALA A 63 -6.40 9.34 -0.94
CA ALA A 63 -6.24 9.73 -2.33
C ALA A 63 -5.01 10.63 -2.48
N CYS A 64 -4.16 10.36 -3.46
CA CYS A 64 -2.97 11.13 -3.75
C CYS A 64 -2.50 10.92 -5.19
N GLU A 65 -1.64 11.84 -5.65
CA GLU A 65 -0.87 11.64 -6.86
C GLU A 65 0.23 10.61 -6.64
N ASN A 66 0.49 9.81 -7.67
CA ASN A 66 1.52 8.78 -7.65
C ASN A 66 1.45 7.88 -6.39
N PRO A 67 0.28 7.28 -6.06
CA PRO A 67 0.09 6.52 -4.82
C PRO A 67 1.09 5.36 -4.68
N CYS A 68 1.55 4.78 -5.79
CA CYS A 68 2.54 3.73 -5.76
C CYS A 68 3.95 4.21 -5.43
N LYS A 69 4.27 5.50 -5.66
CA LYS A 69 5.49 6.15 -5.16
C LYS A 69 5.41 6.35 -3.65
N VAL A 70 4.28 6.86 -3.14
CA VAL A 70 4.01 6.97 -1.69
C VAL A 70 4.16 5.61 -1.01
N LYS A 71 3.51 4.57 -1.57
CA LYS A 71 3.64 3.18 -1.11
C LYS A 71 5.11 2.77 -1.02
N LYS A 72 5.91 3.01 -2.07
CA LYS A 72 7.34 2.63 -2.08
C LYS A 72 8.11 3.33 -0.96
N GLN A 73 7.91 4.63 -0.76
CA GLN A 73 8.55 5.39 0.32
C GLN A 73 8.16 4.86 1.69
N ILE A 74 6.88 4.64 1.94
CA ILE A 74 6.37 4.12 3.21
C ILE A 74 6.95 2.73 3.52
N ARG A 75 7.00 1.85 2.51
CA ARG A 75 7.55 0.49 2.68
C ARG A 75 9.01 0.53 3.15
N GLN A 76 9.82 1.48 2.68
CA GLN A 76 11.21 1.64 3.11
C GLN A 76 11.33 1.93 4.62
N TYR A 77 10.42 2.72 5.21
CA TYR A 77 10.42 2.96 6.66
C TYR A 77 10.08 1.70 7.46
N PHE A 78 9.34 0.75 6.86
CA PHE A 78 8.91 -0.49 7.50
C PHE A 78 9.71 -1.72 7.07
N ASP A 79 10.79 -1.56 6.30
CA ASP A 79 11.56 -2.71 5.80
C ASP A 79 12.11 -3.57 6.94
N ALA A 80 12.51 -2.97 8.06
CA ALA A 80 12.94 -3.68 9.27
C ALA A 80 11.80 -4.42 10.01
N LYS A 81 10.54 -4.13 9.65
CA LYS A 81 9.31 -4.72 10.22
C LYS A 81 8.56 -5.59 9.21
N LYS A 82 9.22 -5.94 8.11
CA LYS A 82 8.63 -6.76 7.05
C LYS A 82 8.40 -8.19 7.56
N TYR A 83 7.14 -8.63 7.53
CA TYR A 83 6.76 -9.99 7.88
C TYR A 83 6.90 -10.91 6.66
N VAL A 84 6.15 -10.61 5.60
CA VAL A 84 6.29 -11.21 4.26
C VAL A 84 6.06 -10.13 3.20
N ASN A 85 6.17 -10.44 1.91
CA ASN A 85 6.04 -9.40 0.86
C ASN A 85 4.72 -8.62 0.98
N GLU A 86 4.80 -7.28 1.07
CA GLU A 86 3.67 -6.35 1.27
C GLU A 86 3.02 -6.34 2.66
N PHE A 87 3.45 -7.22 3.57
CA PHE A 87 2.93 -7.33 4.93
C PHE A 87 3.97 -6.89 5.97
N TYR A 88 3.53 -6.12 6.95
CA TYR A 88 4.38 -5.51 7.97
C TYR A 88 3.78 -5.70 9.35
N GLU A 89 4.61 -6.06 10.31
CA GLU A 89 4.22 -6.20 11.72
C GLU A 89 4.32 -4.85 12.42
N VAL A 90 3.32 -4.00 12.21
CA VAL A 90 3.20 -2.68 12.81
C VAL A 90 1.73 -2.37 13.08
N SER A 91 1.45 -1.56 14.11
CA SER A 91 0.08 -1.13 14.38
C SER A 91 -0.48 -0.30 13.21
N PRO A 92 -1.75 -0.50 12.81
CA PRO A 92 -2.41 0.29 11.76
C PRO A 92 -2.32 1.82 11.97
N GLU A 93 -2.33 2.29 13.21
CA GLU A 93 -2.32 3.70 13.61
C GLU A 93 -0.98 4.37 13.30
N ILE A 94 0.14 3.70 13.63
CA ILE A 94 1.50 4.17 13.29
C ILE A 94 1.64 4.29 11.76
N ALA A 95 1.19 3.26 11.03
CA ALA A 95 1.23 3.29 9.57
C ALA A 95 0.37 4.41 8.98
N ARG A 96 -0.82 4.65 9.53
CA ARG A 96 -1.70 5.75 9.12
C ARG A 96 -1.05 7.11 9.33
N SER A 97 -0.41 7.33 10.48
CA SER A 97 0.29 8.58 10.80
C SER A 97 1.43 8.84 9.81
N LEU A 98 2.26 7.82 9.55
CA LEU A 98 3.35 7.90 8.59
C LEU A 98 2.83 8.18 7.18
N LEU A 99 1.76 7.50 6.75
CA LEU A 99 1.18 7.66 5.42
C LEU A 99 0.67 9.09 5.19
N LYS A 100 -0.05 9.66 6.16
CA LYS A 100 -0.48 11.07 6.09
C LYS A 100 0.72 12.00 5.93
N ARG A 101 1.79 11.77 6.68
CA ARG A 101 3.00 12.59 6.60
C ARG A 101 3.69 12.50 5.24
N GLU A 102 3.82 11.30 4.68
CA GLU A 102 4.50 11.14 3.38
C GLU A 102 3.67 11.70 2.21
N VAL A 103 2.33 11.59 2.25
CA VAL A 103 1.48 12.23 1.24
C VAL A 103 1.63 13.75 1.25
N LEU A 104 1.72 14.39 2.43
CA LEU A 104 1.93 15.83 2.54
C LEU A 104 3.31 16.30 2.04
N LYS A 105 4.32 15.42 2.02
CA LYS A 105 5.65 15.74 1.49
C LYS A 105 5.71 15.70 -0.03
N ILE A 106 4.82 14.96 -0.67
CA ILE A 106 4.73 14.98 -2.12
C ILE A 106 4.06 16.31 -2.49
N PRO A 107 4.69 17.15 -3.35
CA PRO A 107 4.01 18.33 -3.84
C PRO A 107 2.74 17.85 -4.51
N VAL A 108 1.58 18.24 -3.97
CA VAL A 108 0.34 18.26 -4.75
C VAL A 108 0.69 19.23 -5.86
N LEU A 109 0.94 18.74 -7.08
CA LEU A 109 1.17 19.64 -8.20
C LEU A 109 -0.14 20.37 -8.41
N SER A 110 -0.23 21.58 -7.84
CA SER A 110 -1.32 22.51 -8.12
C SER A 110 -1.35 22.70 -9.63
N VAL A 111 -2.35 22.10 -10.27
CA VAL A 111 -2.65 22.35 -11.67
C VAL A 111 -3.18 23.77 -11.73
N ASN A 112 -2.37 24.68 -12.28
CA ASN A 112 -2.80 26.01 -12.72
C ASN A 112 -3.79 25.90 -13.88
#